data_AF-A0A2P7RG15-F1
#
_entry.id   AF-A0A2P7RG15-F1
#
_cell.length_a   1.000
_cell.length_b   1.000
_cell.length_c   1.000
_cell.angle_alpha   90.00
_cell.angle_beta   90.00
_cell.angle_gamma   90.00
#
_symmetry.space_group_name_H-M   'P 1'
#
loop_
_entity.id
_entity.type
_entity.pdbx_description
1 polymer ?
#
loop_
_entity_poly.entity_id
_entity_poly.type
_entity_poly.pdbx_seq_one_letter_code
_entity_poly.pdbx_strand_id
1 'polypeptide(L)' 'MKRYLLTTTTALALLAGSGAAFADIEAAKTFLDAEIKDQSALDRAAQEAEMQWFVDAAKPF' A
#
# COMPACT_ATOMS: atom_id res chain seq x y z
N MET A 1 -6.12 30.66 -20.38
CA MET A 1 -7.27 29.77 -20.11
C MET A 1 -6.94 28.28 -20.27
N LYS A 2 -6.41 27.81 -21.40
CA LYS A 2 -6.02 26.38 -21.60
C LYS A 2 -5.08 25.80 -20.53
N ARG A 3 -4.07 26.56 -20.09
CA ARG A 3 -3.12 26.10 -19.06
C ARG A 3 -3.82 25.80 -17.73
N TYR A 4 -4.67 26.71 -17.27
CA TYR A 4 -5.46 26.51 -16.04
C TYR A 4 -6.42 25.32 -16.13
N LEU A 5 -7.05 25.10 -17.29
CA LEU A 5 -7.91 23.94 -17.53
C LEU A 5 -7.13 22.62 -17.43
N LEU A 6 -5.92 22.56 -17.99
CA LEU A 6 -5.04 21.40 -17.85
C LEU A 6 -4.63 21.18 -16.40
N THR A 7 -4.21 22.22 -15.67
CA THR A 7 -3.80 22.05 -14.26
C THR A 7 -4.95 21.59 -13.37
N THR A 8 -6.16 22.13 -13.55
CA THR A 8 -7.32 21.73 -12.74
C THR A 8 -7.81 20.32 -13.06
N THR A 9 -7.78 19.91 -14.33
CA THR A 9 -8.10 18.53 -14.71
C THR A 9 -7.08 17.53 -14.21
N THR A 10 -5.78 17.84 -14.27
CA THR A 10 -4.74 16.98 -13.66
C THR A 10 -4.89 16.89 -12.14
N ALA A 11 -5.17 18.00 -11.46
CA ALA A 11 -5.38 17.99 -10.02
C ALA A 11 -6.61 17.16 -9.62
N LEU A 12 -7.73 17.29 -10.34
CA LEU A 12 -8.92 16.47 -10.15
C LEU A 12 -8.65 14.98 -10.42
N ALA A 13 -7.91 14.66 -11.49
CA ALA A 13 -7.54 13.29 -11.82
C ALA A 13 -6.64 12.67 -10.74
N LEU A 14 -5.70 13.45 -10.18
CA LEU A 14 -4.85 12.98 -9.08
C LEU A 14 -5.66 12.72 -7.81
N LEU A 15 -6.54 13.63 -7.42
CA LEU A 15 -7.38 13.47 -6.23
C LEU A 15 -8.39 12.33 -6.37
N ALA A 16 -8.93 12.11 -7.58
CA ALA A 16 -9.84 11.01 -7.87
C ALA A 16 -9.11 9.66 -8.05
N GLY A 17 -7.85 9.69 -8.48
CA GLY A 17 -7.01 8.50 -8.70
C GLY A 17 -6.20 8.08 -7.48
N SER A 18 -6.00 8.96 -6.49
CA SER A 18 -5.37 8.63 -5.22
C SER A 18 -6.36 7.92 -4.31
N GLY A 19 -6.63 6.64 -4.60
CA GLY A 19 -7.35 5.76 -3.68
C GLY A 19 -6.55 5.55 -2.40
N ALA A 20 -7.25 5.31 -1.28
CA ALA A 20 -6.60 4.89 -0.05
C ALA A 20 -5.88 3.55 -0.27
N ALA A 21 -4.61 3.47 0.10
CA ALA A 21 -3.92 2.19 0.16
C ALA A 21 -4.48 1.41 1.36
N PHE A 22 -5.27 0.38 1.09
CA PHE A 22 -5.73 -0.53 2.12
C PHE A 22 -4.67 -1.59 2.35
N ALA A 23 -4.18 -1.67 3.59
CA ALA A 23 -3.31 -2.76 3.99
C ALA A 23 -4.17 -4.03 4.17
N ASP A 24 -3.90 -5.05 3.36
CA ASP A 24 -4.56 -6.35 3.38
C ASP A 24 -3.53 -7.47 3.57
N ILE A 25 -3.87 -8.46 4.39
CA ILE A 25 -2.96 -9.55 4.75
C ILE A 25 -2.69 -10.51 3.58
N GLU A 26 -3.63 -10.69 2.66
CA GLU A 26 -3.41 -11.53 1.47
C GLU A 26 -2.47 -10.86 0.47
N ALA A 27 -2.61 -9.54 0.27
CA ALA A 27 -1.65 -8.75 -0.49
C ALA A 27 -0.25 -8.76 0.17
N ALA A 28 -0.20 -8.71 1.51
CA ALA A 28 1.05 -8.79 2.26
C ALA A 28 1.77 -10.13 2.09
N LYS A 29 1.04 -11.26 2.16
CA LYS A 29 1.62 -12.59 1.89
C LYS A 29 2.18 -12.68 0.48
N THR A 30 1.45 -12.16 -0.51
CA THR A 30 1.91 -12.10 -1.90
C THR A 30 3.21 -11.29 -2.03
N PHE A 31 3.32 -10.17 -1.31
CA PHE A 31 4.54 -9.37 -1.26
C PHE A 31 5.71 -10.13 -0.63
N LEU A 32 5.47 -10.85 0.49
CA LEU A 32 6.50 -11.69 1.11
C LEU A 32 7.03 -12.75 0.12
N ASP A 33 6.15 -13.36 -0.67
CA ASP A 33 6.51 -14.37 -1.67
C ASP A 33 7.22 -13.79 -2.90
N ALA A 34 6.79 -12.63 -3.39
CA ALA A 34 7.31 -12.03 -4.61
C ALA A 34 8.64 -11.30 -4.39
N GLU A 35 8.72 -10.52 -3.32
CA GLU A 35 9.77 -9.52 -3.12
C GLU A 35 10.75 -9.90 -2.01
N ILE A 36 10.26 -10.43 -0.88
CA ILE A 36 11.12 -10.69 0.29
C ILE A 36 11.83 -12.04 0.19
N LYS A 37 11.10 -13.13 -0.07
CA LYS A 37 11.66 -14.49 -0.18
C LYS A 37 12.62 -14.80 0.98
N ASP A 38 13.88 -15.09 0.68
CA ASP A 38 14.94 -15.47 1.64
C ASP A 38 15.71 -14.27 2.21
N GLN A 39 15.25 -13.04 1.98
CA GLN A 39 15.92 -11.81 2.44
C GLN A 39 15.56 -11.44 3.87
N SER A 40 14.64 -12.16 4.52
CA SER A 40 14.25 -11.90 5.89
C SER A 40 15.00 -12.80 6.88
N ALA A 41 15.34 -12.24 8.03
CA ALA A 41 15.85 -13.00 9.17
C ALA A 41 14.73 -13.69 9.98
N LEU A 42 13.46 -13.37 9.68
CA LEU A 42 12.29 -13.93 10.35
C LEU A 42 11.80 -15.20 9.63
N ASP A 43 11.25 -16.15 10.38
CA ASP A 43 10.50 -17.25 9.78
C ASP A 43 9.16 -16.77 9.21
N ARG A 44 8.48 -17.63 8.42
CA ARG A 44 7.24 -17.24 7.74
C ARG A 44 6.15 -16.79 8.70
N ALA A 45 5.99 -17.46 9.83
CA ALA A 45 4.96 -17.12 10.80
C ALA A 45 5.21 -15.72 11.41
N ALA A 46 6.47 -15.41 11.75
CA ALA A 46 6.86 -14.11 12.24
C ALA A 46 6.73 -13.01 11.18
N GLN A 47 7.05 -13.29 9.91
CA GLN A 47 6.84 -12.35 8.81
C GLN A 47 5.35 -11.99 8.65
N GLU A 48 4.47 -12.98 8.65
CA GLU A 48 3.03 -12.74 8.54
C GLU A 48 2.48 -11.96 9.75
N ALA A 49 2.97 -12.25 10.95
CA ALA A 49 2.62 -11.51 12.16
C ALA A 49 3.06 -10.04 12.09
N GLU A 50 4.25 -9.76 11.54
CA GLU A 50 4.73 -8.40 11.32
C GLU A 50 3.88 -7.66 10.26
N MET A 51 3.51 -8.35 9.18
CA MET A 51 2.58 -7.78 8.18
C MET A 51 1.21 -7.47 8.79
N GLN A 52 0.69 -8.34 9.65
CA GLN A 52 -0.56 -8.09 10.37
C GLN A 52 -0.45 -6.87 11.29
N TRP A 53 0.70 -6.68 11.95
CA TRP A 53 0.96 -5.48 12.74
C TRP A 53 0.87 -4.21 11.88
N PHE A 54 1.45 -4.20 10.68
CA PHE A 54 1.33 -3.06 9.76
C PHE A 54 -0.12 -2.79 9.32
N VAL A 55 -0.89 -3.86 9.07
CA VAL A 55 -2.33 -3.76 8.74
C VAL A 55 -3.11 -3.11 9.88
N ASP A 56 -2.87 -3.55 11.10
CA ASP A 56 -3.55 -3.04 12.27
C ASP A 56 -3.14 -1.60 12.59
N ALA A 57 -1.86 -1.26 12.44
CA ALA A 57 -1.34 0.09 12.63
C ALA A 57 -1.84 1.08 11.57
N ALA A 58 -2.24 0.61 10.38
CA ALA A 58 -2.79 1.44 9.31
C ALA A 58 -4.27 1.80 9.50
N LYS A 59 -4.96 1.24 10.52
CA LYS A 59 -6.35 1.57 10.81
C LYS A 59 -6.47 3.02 11.27
N PRO A 60 -7.55 3.74 10.89
CA PRO A 60 -7.83 5.07 11.43
C PRO A 60 -7.92 5.06 12.97
N PHE A 61 -7.50 6.16 13.60
CA PHE A 61 -7.56 6.37 15.06
C PHE A 61 -8.99 6.59 15.57
#